data_AF-A0A851CVC0-F1
#
_entry.id   AF-A0A851CVC0-F1
#
_cell.length_a   1.000
_cell.length_b   1.000
_cell.length_c   1.000
_cell.angle_alpha   90.00
_cell.angle_beta   90.00
_cell.angle_gamma   90.00
#
_symmetry.space_group_name_H-M   'P 1'
#
loop_
_entity.id
_entity.type
_entity.pdbx_description
1 polymer ?
#
loop_
_entity_poly.entity_id
_entity_poly.type
_entity_poly.pdbx_seq_one_letter_code
_entity_poly.pdbx_strand_id
1 'polypeptide(L)'
;MNLDALFQQIQFTEQQAREKRHFIQQAKCDINRSYEKINQIKGELSAAKINLETKVQHLSEKQFYLEILKKREDSLEKQKAELINQKSSLLKILTDAKRKITEEEDNFTKEVTEFNNEYGLTSNRDLLIKKKAKTEINYLENEAVLLTNEMESMEHKNVQLNALQLQKNELKQDLLTLQSELKDLEKVIREAERLTKDLEAEKVQVTEKPQTDPECLR
;
A
#
# COMPACT_ATOMS: atom_id res chain seq x y z
N MET A 1 36.89 114.31 -74.16
CA MET A 1 37.36 112.92 -73.94
C MET A 1 38.56 112.71 -74.85
N ASN A 2 39.74 112.38 -74.31
CA ASN A 2 40.91 112.05 -75.12
C ASN A 2 40.73 110.62 -75.69
N LEU A 3 41.06 110.43 -76.96
CA LEU A 3 40.99 109.16 -77.66
C LEU A 3 41.74 108.05 -76.90
N ASP A 4 42.85 108.41 -76.25
CA ASP A 4 43.71 107.49 -75.50
C ASP A 4 43.04 106.91 -74.23
N ALA A 5 42.25 107.72 -73.53
CA ALA A 5 41.50 107.28 -72.34
C ALA A 5 40.34 106.33 -72.72
N LEU A 6 39.73 106.54 -73.90
CA LEU A 6 38.70 105.65 -74.43
C LEU A 6 39.30 104.28 -74.79
N PHE A 7 40.48 104.25 -75.42
CA PHE A 7 41.18 103.01 -75.75
C PHE A 7 41.57 102.21 -74.50
N GLN A 8 42.09 102.87 -73.46
CA GLN A 8 42.40 102.21 -72.18
C GLN A 8 41.16 101.62 -71.51
N GLN A 9 40.02 102.34 -71.53
CA GLN A 9 38.76 101.84 -70.99
C GLN A 9 38.23 100.64 -71.78
N ILE A 10 38.29 100.69 -73.12
CA ILE A 10 37.92 99.55 -73.98
C ILE A 10 38.78 98.33 -73.64
N GLN A 11 40.11 98.50 -73.57
CA GLN A 11 41.03 97.41 -73.25
C GLN A 11 40.76 96.79 -71.87
N PHE A 12 40.50 97.62 -70.84
CA PHE A 12 40.15 97.15 -69.52
C PHE A 12 38.81 96.39 -69.50
N THR A 13 37.79 96.90 -70.19
CA THR A 13 36.48 96.22 -70.26
C THR A 13 36.54 94.91 -71.04
N GLU A 14 37.35 94.82 -72.09
CA GLU A 14 37.55 93.59 -72.86
C GLU A 14 38.29 92.53 -72.03
N GLN A 15 39.31 92.94 -71.26
CA GLN A 15 40.00 92.06 -70.32
C GLN A 15 39.04 91.53 -69.25
N GLN A 16 38.21 92.40 -68.66
CA GLN A 16 37.20 91.99 -67.67
C GLN A 16 36.14 91.06 -68.28
N ALA A 17 35.71 91.31 -69.53
CA ALA A 17 34.78 90.45 -70.25
C ALA A 17 35.40 89.08 -70.58
N ARG A 18 36.70 89.04 -70.89
CA ARG A 18 37.46 87.80 -71.12
C ARG A 18 37.56 86.96 -69.84
N GLU A 19 37.89 87.58 -68.70
CA GLU A 19 37.94 86.91 -67.40
C GLU A 19 36.57 86.37 -66.99
N LYS A 20 35.50 87.17 -67.12
CA LYS A 20 34.13 86.70 -66.87
C LYS A 20 33.73 85.53 -67.77
N ARG A 21 34.09 85.58 -69.06
CA ARG A 21 33.86 84.46 -70.00
C ARG A 21 34.61 83.19 -69.55
N HIS A 22 35.85 83.32 -69.09
CA HIS A 22 36.62 82.20 -68.54
C HIS A 22 35.96 81.62 -67.28
N PHE A 23 35.57 82.44 -66.31
CA PHE A 23 34.88 81.98 -65.09
C PHE A 23 33.55 81.29 -65.40
N ILE A 24 32.74 81.84 -66.31
CA ILE A 24 31.48 81.21 -66.74
C ILE A 24 31.75 79.85 -67.38
N GLN A 25 32.78 79.75 -68.22
CA GLN A 25 33.13 78.48 -68.87
C GLN A 25 33.59 77.44 -67.85
N GLN A 26 34.43 77.84 -66.89
CA GLN A 26 34.87 76.98 -65.80
C GLN A 26 33.69 76.48 -64.96
N ALA A 27 32.79 77.39 -64.56
CA ALA A 27 31.58 77.05 -63.81
C ALA A 27 30.70 76.06 -64.59
N LYS A 28 30.54 76.24 -65.91
CA LYS A 28 29.80 75.28 -66.76
C LYS A 28 30.46 73.91 -66.77
N CYS A 29 31.79 73.83 -66.88
CA CYS A 29 32.51 72.56 -66.82
C CYS A 29 32.33 71.87 -65.46
N ASP A 30 32.40 72.61 -64.36
CA ASP A 30 32.24 72.07 -63.00
C ASP A 30 30.79 71.63 -62.72
N ILE A 31 29.79 72.37 -63.24
CA ILE A 31 28.38 71.96 -63.23
C ILE A 31 28.18 70.65 -63.99
N ASN A 32 28.73 70.53 -65.20
CA ASN A 32 28.60 69.32 -66.00
C ASN A 32 29.23 68.10 -65.30
N ARG A 33 30.45 68.26 -64.76
CA ARG A 33 31.10 67.20 -63.95
C ARG A 33 30.26 66.81 -62.74
N SER A 34 29.62 67.78 -62.09
CA SER A 34 28.75 67.51 -60.94
C SER A 34 27.51 66.73 -61.36
N TYR A 35 26.90 67.08 -62.50
CA TYR A 35 25.74 66.38 -63.04
C TYR A 35 26.07 64.93 -63.42
N GLU A 36 27.22 64.68 -64.03
CA GLU A 36 27.73 63.34 -64.32
C GLU A 36 27.90 62.50 -63.05
N LYS A 37 28.52 63.06 -62.01
CA LYS A 37 28.67 62.39 -60.70
C LYS A 37 27.31 62.08 -60.05
N ILE A 38 26.37 63.01 -60.10
CA ILE A 38 25.01 62.81 -59.58
C ILE A 38 24.33 61.65 -60.31
N ASN A 39 24.45 61.58 -61.64
CA ASN A 39 23.87 60.50 -62.43
C ASN A 39 24.52 59.13 -62.13
N GLN A 40 25.85 59.11 -61.95
CA GLN A 40 26.56 57.90 -61.54
C GLN A 40 26.06 57.40 -60.17
N ILE A 41 26.05 58.26 -59.15
CA ILE A 41 25.58 57.92 -57.80
C ILE A 41 24.11 57.46 -57.83
N LYS A 42 23.27 58.11 -58.64
CA LYS A 42 21.87 57.71 -58.80
C LYS A 42 21.73 56.31 -59.40
N GLY A 43 22.60 55.95 -60.35
CA GLY A 43 22.66 54.60 -60.93
C GLY A 43 23.16 53.55 -59.93
N GLU A 44 24.19 53.86 -59.15
CA GLU A 44 24.69 52.99 -58.09
C GLU A 44 23.62 52.78 -56.99
N LEU A 45 22.91 53.85 -56.62
CA LEU A 45 21.81 53.79 -55.64
C LEU A 45 20.65 52.93 -56.14
N SER A 46 20.26 53.03 -57.41
CA SER A 46 19.18 52.21 -57.95
C SER A 46 19.57 50.74 -58.01
N ALA A 47 20.81 50.42 -58.41
CA ALA A 47 21.33 49.05 -58.39
C ALA A 47 21.40 48.47 -56.98
N ALA A 48 21.88 49.26 -56.00
CA ALA A 48 21.93 48.86 -54.60
C ALA A 48 20.52 48.62 -54.03
N LYS A 49 19.54 49.45 -54.40
CA LYS A 49 18.14 49.29 -53.98
C LYS A 49 17.54 47.98 -54.49
N ILE A 50 17.74 47.65 -55.76
CA ILE A 50 17.25 46.40 -56.36
C ILE A 50 17.90 45.19 -55.66
N ASN A 51 19.21 45.24 -55.40
CA ASN A 51 19.92 44.17 -54.70
C ASN A 51 19.44 44.01 -53.24
N LEU A 52 19.12 45.11 -52.56
CA LEU A 52 18.55 45.04 -51.22
C LEU A 52 17.16 44.40 -51.25
N GLU A 53 16.32 44.78 -52.19
CA GLU A 53 14.96 44.26 -52.33
C GLU A 53 14.95 42.76 -52.61
N THR A 54 15.82 42.27 -53.50
CA THR A 54 15.96 40.83 -53.76
C THR A 54 16.44 40.06 -52.53
N LYS A 55 17.39 40.63 -51.75
CA LYS A 55 17.84 40.02 -50.49
C LYS A 55 16.74 39.98 -49.43
N VAL A 56 15.93 41.03 -49.33
CA VAL A 56 14.77 41.09 -48.42
C VAL A 56 13.75 40.02 -48.79
N GLN A 57 13.42 39.90 -50.08
CA GLN A 57 12.50 38.86 -50.56
C GLN A 57 13.01 37.45 -50.20
N HIS A 58 14.27 37.15 -50.52
CA HIS A 58 14.87 35.86 -50.23
C HIS A 58 14.96 35.56 -48.71
N LEU A 59 15.17 36.60 -47.89
CA LEU A 59 15.11 36.45 -46.43
C LEU A 59 13.71 36.07 -45.96
N SER A 60 12.67 36.73 -46.47
CA SER A 60 11.27 36.43 -46.15
C SER A 60 10.89 35.00 -46.55
N GLU A 61 11.32 34.54 -47.73
CA GLU A 61 11.11 33.17 -48.20
C GLU A 61 11.77 32.15 -47.27
N LYS A 62 13.02 32.40 -46.84
CA LYS A 62 13.72 31.54 -45.88
C LYS A 62 13.07 31.52 -44.51
N GLN A 63 12.59 32.65 -44.02
CA GLN A 63 11.88 32.75 -42.74
C GLN A 63 10.58 31.95 -42.78
N PHE A 64 9.82 32.05 -43.87
CA PHE A 64 8.61 31.27 -44.06
C PHE A 64 8.90 29.76 -44.09
N TYR A 65 9.93 29.34 -44.83
CA TYR A 65 10.36 27.95 -44.85
C TYR A 65 10.78 27.43 -43.47
N LEU A 66 11.50 28.24 -42.69
CA LEU A 66 11.91 27.91 -41.33
C LEU A 66 10.69 27.67 -40.43
N GLU A 67 9.65 28.50 -40.54
CA GLU A 67 8.43 28.34 -39.75
C GLU A 67 7.69 27.04 -40.10
N ILE A 68 7.61 26.69 -41.38
CA ILE A 68 7.04 25.41 -41.82
C ILE A 68 7.83 24.23 -41.24
N LEU A 69 9.16 24.29 -41.28
CA LEU A 69 10.01 23.24 -40.75
C LEU A 69 9.83 23.07 -39.24
N LYS A 70 9.74 24.16 -38.47
CA LYS A 70 9.44 24.11 -37.03
C LYS A 70 8.10 23.43 -36.75
N LYS A 71 7.04 23.79 -37.47
CA LYS A 71 5.72 23.15 -37.31
C LYS A 71 5.78 21.66 -37.62
N ARG A 72 6.56 21.27 -38.63
CA ARG A 72 6.77 19.84 -38.97
C ARG A 72 7.54 19.12 -37.87
N GLU A 73 8.59 19.71 -37.34
CA GLU A 73 9.38 19.17 -36.22
C GLU A 73 8.49 18.96 -34.99
N ASP A 74 7.72 19.97 -34.58
CA ASP A 74 6.78 19.87 -33.45
C ASP A 74 5.75 18.76 -33.65
N SER A 75 5.23 18.60 -34.87
CA SER A 75 4.29 17.52 -35.20
C SER A 75 4.95 16.14 -35.12
N LEU A 76 6.20 16.01 -35.57
CA LEU A 76 6.94 14.74 -35.51
C LEU A 76 7.27 14.36 -34.07
N GLU A 77 7.65 15.32 -33.22
CA GLU A 77 7.94 15.03 -31.82
C GLU A 77 6.67 14.59 -31.07
N LYS A 78 5.51 15.19 -31.38
CA LYS A 78 4.20 14.72 -30.86
C LYS A 78 3.89 13.29 -31.29
N GLN A 79 4.05 12.98 -32.58
CA GLN A 79 3.82 11.63 -33.11
C GLN A 79 4.76 10.60 -32.47
N LYS A 80 6.03 10.96 -32.29
CA LYS A 80 7.03 10.11 -31.62
C LYS A 80 6.64 9.82 -30.18
N ALA A 81 6.21 10.83 -29.43
CA ALA A 81 5.74 10.66 -28.05
C ALA A 81 4.51 9.74 -27.99
N GLU A 82 3.56 9.91 -28.91
CA GLU A 82 2.38 9.04 -29.01
C GLU A 82 2.76 7.58 -29.32
N LEU A 83 3.65 7.35 -30.28
CA LEU A 83 4.15 6.01 -30.62
C LEU A 83 4.87 5.34 -29.44
N ILE A 84 5.65 6.10 -28.66
CA ILE A 84 6.30 5.59 -27.45
C ILE A 84 5.25 5.15 -26.43
N ASN A 85 4.21 5.96 -26.22
CA ASN A 85 3.11 5.63 -25.30
C ASN A 85 2.35 4.38 -25.77
N GLN A 86 2.00 4.30 -27.05
CA GLN A 86 1.36 3.10 -27.62
C GLN A 86 2.22 1.86 -27.46
N LYS A 87 3.53 1.96 -27.76
CA LYS A 87 4.49 0.87 -27.56
C LYS A 87 4.53 0.40 -26.10
N SER A 88 4.58 1.33 -25.13
CA SER A 88 4.59 0.96 -23.71
C SER A 88 3.30 0.26 -23.27
N SER A 89 2.14 0.70 -23.78
CA SER A 89 0.84 0.10 -23.49
C SER A 89 0.76 -1.32 -24.05
N LEU A 90 1.14 -1.50 -25.32
CA LEU A 90 1.17 -2.81 -25.97
C LEU A 90 2.14 -3.76 -25.29
N LEU A 91 3.31 -3.27 -24.86
CA LEU A 91 4.28 -4.08 -24.12
C LEU A 91 3.68 -4.58 -22.80
N LYS A 92 2.95 -3.73 -22.07
CA LYS A 92 2.27 -4.11 -20.83
C LYS A 92 1.21 -5.19 -21.07
N ILE A 93 0.37 -5.00 -22.10
CA ILE A 93 -0.65 -5.99 -22.49
C ILE A 93 0.01 -7.33 -22.85
N LEU A 94 1.11 -7.29 -23.61
CA LEU A 94 1.84 -8.50 -23.98
C LEU A 94 2.43 -9.22 -22.75
N THR A 95 3.01 -8.49 -21.80
CA THR A 95 3.55 -9.09 -20.57
C THR A 95 2.43 -9.69 -19.71
N ASP A 96 1.29 -9.02 -19.61
CA ASP A 96 0.13 -9.52 -18.87
C ASP A 96 -0.46 -10.78 -19.53
N ALA A 97 -0.57 -10.79 -20.86
CA ALA A 97 -1.04 -11.95 -21.60
C ALA A 97 -0.10 -13.14 -21.45
N LYS A 98 1.23 -12.93 -21.56
CA LYS A 98 2.22 -14.00 -21.36
C LYS A 98 2.12 -14.61 -19.96
N ARG A 99 2.00 -13.77 -18.93
CA ARG A 99 1.82 -14.22 -17.55
C ARG A 99 0.55 -15.06 -17.39
N LYS A 100 -0.58 -14.61 -17.95
CA LYS A 100 -1.83 -15.38 -17.91
C LYS A 100 -1.70 -16.73 -18.61
N ILE A 101 -1.03 -16.78 -19.76
CA ILE A 101 -0.77 -18.03 -20.46
C ILE A 101 0.02 -18.99 -19.57
N THR A 102 1.11 -18.52 -18.95
CA THR A 102 1.91 -19.38 -18.05
C THR A 102 1.12 -19.83 -16.82
N GLU A 103 0.30 -18.94 -16.24
CA GLU A 103 -0.56 -19.28 -15.09
C GLU A 103 -1.60 -20.35 -15.47
N GLU A 104 -2.24 -20.23 -16.63
CA GLU A 104 -3.20 -21.23 -17.13
C GLU A 104 -2.53 -22.55 -17.51
N GLU A 105 -1.32 -22.52 -18.11
CA GLU A 105 -0.53 -23.73 -18.41
C GLU A 105 -0.15 -24.48 -17.12
N ASP A 106 0.28 -23.75 -16.09
CA ASP A 106 0.61 -24.30 -14.77
C ASP A 106 -0.63 -24.87 -14.08
N ASN A 107 -1.75 -24.14 -14.10
CA ASN A 107 -3.03 -24.59 -13.55
C ASN A 107 -3.51 -25.86 -14.24
N PHE A 108 -3.52 -25.88 -15.57
CA PHE A 108 -3.92 -27.05 -16.36
C PHE A 108 -3.03 -28.26 -16.05
N THR A 109 -1.71 -28.07 -15.99
CA THR A 109 -0.78 -29.15 -15.66
C THR A 109 -1.02 -29.71 -14.26
N LYS A 110 -1.29 -28.82 -13.30
CA LYS A 110 -1.63 -29.19 -11.93
C LYS A 110 -2.94 -29.98 -11.86
N GLU A 111 -4.01 -29.47 -12.47
CA GLU A 111 -5.32 -30.12 -12.50
C GLU A 111 -5.26 -31.50 -13.15
N VAL A 112 -4.57 -31.62 -14.30
CA VAL A 112 -4.36 -32.91 -14.97
C VAL A 112 -3.57 -33.86 -14.07
N THR A 113 -2.56 -33.38 -13.36
CA THR A 113 -1.77 -34.19 -12.43
C THR A 113 -2.62 -34.65 -11.23
N GLU A 114 -3.40 -33.76 -10.64
CA GLU A 114 -4.32 -34.06 -9.53
C GLU A 114 -5.37 -35.09 -9.94
N PHE A 115 -6.02 -34.88 -11.09
CA PHE A 115 -6.97 -35.82 -11.67
C PHE A 115 -6.35 -37.20 -11.90
N ASN A 116 -5.18 -37.25 -12.55
CA ASN A 116 -4.50 -38.51 -12.81
C ASN A 116 -4.11 -39.25 -11.53
N ASN A 117 -3.73 -38.52 -10.47
CA ASN A 117 -3.41 -39.09 -9.17
C ASN A 117 -4.67 -39.58 -8.42
N GLU A 118 -5.77 -38.83 -8.48
CA GLU A 118 -7.04 -39.18 -7.83
C GLU A 118 -7.63 -40.48 -8.39
N TYR A 119 -7.60 -40.61 -9.72
CA TYR A 119 -8.14 -41.79 -10.41
C TYR A 119 -7.08 -42.89 -10.64
N GLY A 120 -5.84 -42.69 -10.19
CA GLY A 120 -4.76 -43.65 -10.33
C GLY A 120 -4.47 -44.02 -11.79
N LEU A 121 -4.59 -43.05 -12.70
CA LEU A 121 -4.29 -43.19 -14.13
C LEU A 121 -2.79 -43.12 -14.43
N THR A 122 -1.99 -42.77 -13.42
CA THR A 122 -0.54 -42.72 -13.50
C THR A 122 0.09 -44.11 -13.31
N SER A 123 1.25 -44.34 -13.94
CA SER A 123 2.02 -45.59 -13.81
C SER A 123 2.54 -45.87 -12.39
N ASN A 124 2.40 -44.92 -11.46
CA ASN A 124 2.81 -45.03 -10.06
C ASN A 124 1.62 -45.26 -9.09
N ARG A 125 0.44 -45.65 -9.60
CA ARG A 125 -0.78 -45.94 -8.83
C ARG A 125 -0.52 -46.75 -7.56
N ASP A 126 0.17 -47.88 -7.67
CA ASP A 126 0.42 -48.78 -6.55
C ASP A 126 1.24 -48.10 -5.44
N LEU A 127 2.20 -47.25 -5.81
CA LEU A 127 3.02 -46.50 -4.87
C LEU A 127 2.19 -45.44 -4.13
N LEU A 128 1.29 -44.74 -4.85
CA LEU A 128 0.39 -43.74 -4.26
C LEU A 128 -0.61 -44.38 -3.29
N ILE A 129 -1.26 -45.48 -3.69
CA ILE A 129 -2.19 -46.23 -2.83
C ILE A 129 -1.46 -46.72 -1.57
N LYS A 130 -0.27 -47.31 -1.72
CA LYS A 130 0.53 -47.78 -0.59
C LYS A 130 0.92 -46.65 0.35
N LYS A 131 1.31 -45.48 -0.18
CA LYS A 131 1.65 -44.30 0.62
C LYS A 131 0.43 -43.79 1.40
N LYS A 132 -0.73 -43.66 0.74
CA LYS A 132 -1.99 -43.21 1.36
C LYS A 132 -2.46 -44.17 2.46
N ALA A 133 -2.42 -45.48 2.20
CA ALA A 133 -2.74 -46.49 3.19
C ALA A 133 -1.79 -46.41 4.39
N LYS A 134 -0.48 -46.24 4.16
CA LYS A 134 0.50 -46.11 5.24
C LYS A 134 0.27 -44.86 6.09
N THR A 135 -0.08 -43.71 5.50
CA THR A 135 -0.38 -42.50 6.26
C THR A 135 -1.66 -42.64 7.09
N GLU A 136 -2.68 -43.30 6.53
CA GLU A 136 -3.94 -43.56 7.24
C GLU A 136 -3.73 -44.52 8.41
N ILE A 137 -3.01 -45.62 8.20
CA ILE A 137 -2.64 -46.58 9.25
C ILE A 137 -1.91 -45.86 10.39
N ASN A 138 -0.89 -45.06 10.08
CA ASN A 138 -0.15 -44.31 11.09
C ASN A 138 -1.05 -43.34 11.89
N TYR A 139 -2.03 -42.70 11.23
CA TYR A 139 -2.98 -41.82 11.90
C TYR A 139 -3.86 -42.61 12.88
N LEU A 140 -4.45 -43.71 12.41
CA LEU A 140 -5.32 -44.57 13.22
C LEU A 140 -4.56 -45.24 14.39
N GLU A 141 -3.32 -45.67 14.17
CA GLU A 141 -2.46 -46.23 15.23
C GLU A 141 -2.20 -45.19 16.34
N ASN A 142 -1.90 -43.94 15.97
CA ASN A 142 -1.71 -42.88 16.96
C ASN A 142 -3.01 -42.56 17.72
N GLU A 143 -4.14 -42.52 17.03
CA GLU A 143 -5.45 -42.29 17.65
C GLU A 143 -5.82 -43.43 18.62
N ALA A 144 -5.56 -44.68 18.23
CA ALA A 144 -5.77 -45.84 19.10
C ALA A 144 -4.91 -45.78 20.37
N VAL A 145 -3.65 -45.37 20.27
CA VAL A 145 -2.77 -45.19 21.44
C VAL A 145 -3.31 -44.11 22.37
N LEU A 146 -3.76 -42.97 21.83
CA LEU A 146 -4.35 -41.89 22.64
C LEU A 146 -5.62 -42.37 23.38
N LEU A 147 -6.52 -43.04 22.68
CA LEU A 147 -7.75 -43.57 23.27
C LEU A 147 -7.47 -44.64 24.33
N THR A 148 -6.48 -45.49 24.11
CA THR A 148 -6.08 -46.52 25.09
C THR A 148 -5.59 -45.87 26.39
N ASN A 149 -4.73 -44.86 26.29
CA ASN A 149 -4.24 -44.12 27.45
C ASN A 149 -5.38 -43.41 28.21
N GLU A 150 -6.36 -42.85 27.48
CA GLU A 150 -7.53 -42.22 28.10
C GLU A 150 -8.40 -43.23 28.84
N MET A 151 -8.65 -44.41 28.23
CA MET A 151 -9.39 -45.51 28.85
C MET A 151 -8.70 -46.00 30.13
N GLU A 152 -7.39 -46.21 30.11
CA GLU A 152 -6.64 -46.63 31.31
C GLU A 152 -6.73 -45.60 32.45
N SER A 153 -6.64 -44.30 32.11
CA SER A 153 -6.83 -43.22 33.07
C SER A 153 -8.25 -43.20 33.65
N MET A 154 -9.27 -43.44 32.83
CA MET A 154 -10.66 -43.54 33.28
C MET A 154 -10.88 -44.75 34.19
N GLU A 155 -10.33 -45.91 33.83
CA GLU A 155 -10.41 -47.13 34.63
C GLU A 155 -9.80 -46.91 36.03
N HIS A 156 -8.61 -46.31 36.08
CA HIS A 156 -7.96 -45.98 37.36
C HIS A 156 -8.80 -45.01 38.21
N LYS A 157 -9.38 -43.97 37.60
CA LYS A 157 -10.29 -43.05 38.30
C LYS A 157 -11.55 -43.76 38.80
N ASN A 158 -12.09 -44.71 38.02
CA ASN A 158 -13.26 -45.48 38.40
C ASN A 158 -12.97 -46.38 39.61
N VAL A 159 -11.81 -47.04 39.64
CA VAL A 159 -11.34 -47.82 40.79
C VAL A 159 -11.24 -46.92 42.04
N GLN A 160 -10.64 -45.73 41.93
CA GLN A 160 -10.56 -44.77 43.03
C GLN A 160 -11.93 -44.30 43.51
N LEU A 161 -12.85 -44.01 42.58
CA LEU A 161 -14.22 -43.60 42.89
C LEU A 161 -14.97 -44.70 43.65
N ASN A 162 -14.84 -45.95 43.22
CA ASN A 162 -15.45 -47.10 43.90
C ASN A 162 -14.91 -47.27 45.33
N ALA A 163 -13.59 -47.09 45.53
CA ALA A 163 -12.99 -47.13 46.86
C ALA A 163 -13.52 -46.02 47.78
N LEU A 164 -13.63 -44.79 47.26
CA LEU A 164 -14.21 -43.65 48.01
C LEU A 164 -15.69 -43.89 48.34
N GLN A 165 -16.46 -44.49 47.43
CA GLN A 165 -17.86 -44.82 47.66
C GLN A 165 -18.02 -45.86 48.78
N LEU A 166 -17.12 -46.84 48.85
CA LEU A 166 -17.11 -47.83 49.94
C LEU A 166 -16.82 -47.16 51.29
N GLN A 167 -15.76 -46.35 51.39
CA GLN A 167 -15.42 -45.59 52.60
C GLN A 167 -16.56 -44.67 53.05
N LYS A 168 -17.23 -44.00 52.11
CA LYS A 168 -18.41 -43.17 52.40
C LYS A 168 -19.54 -43.99 53.02
N ASN A 169 -19.77 -45.21 52.54
CA ASN A 169 -20.82 -46.08 53.06
C ASN A 169 -20.47 -46.60 54.47
N GLU A 170 -19.20 -46.95 54.71
CA GLU A 170 -18.68 -47.32 56.03
C GLU A 170 -18.87 -46.18 57.04
N LEU A 171 -18.39 -44.97 56.72
CA LEU A 171 -18.57 -43.79 57.57
C LEU A 171 -20.05 -43.46 57.84
N LYS A 172 -20.93 -43.70 56.86
CA LYS A 172 -22.38 -43.52 57.05
C LYS A 172 -22.96 -44.54 58.03
N GLN A 173 -22.49 -45.78 58.02
CA GLN A 173 -22.90 -46.78 59.02
C GLN A 173 -22.37 -46.40 60.41
N ASP A 174 -21.09 -46.03 60.51
CA ASP A 174 -20.50 -45.59 61.79
C ASP A 174 -21.25 -44.41 62.39
N LEU A 175 -21.64 -43.44 61.55
CA LEU A 175 -22.42 -42.28 61.98
C LEU A 175 -23.81 -42.68 62.51
N LEU A 176 -24.49 -43.64 61.88
CA LEU A 176 -25.77 -44.16 62.38
C LEU A 176 -25.60 -44.89 63.72
N THR A 177 -24.53 -45.67 63.86
CA THR A 177 -24.18 -46.35 65.12
C THR A 177 -23.95 -45.33 66.24
N LEU A 178 -23.10 -44.32 66.01
CA LEU A 178 -22.83 -43.24 66.97
C LEU A 178 -24.11 -42.45 67.34
N GLN A 179 -25.00 -42.19 66.37
CA GLN A 179 -26.29 -41.55 66.66
C GLN A 179 -27.19 -42.41 67.56
N SER A 180 -27.17 -43.73 67.38
CA SER A 180 -27.92 -44.65 68.24
C SER A 180 -27.34 -44.70 69.65
N GLU A 181 -26.02 -44.79 69.78
CA GLU A 181 -25.31 -44.75 71.06
C GLU A 181 -25.56 -43.44 71.81
N LEU A 182 -25.50 -42.29 71.11
CA LEU A 182 -25.81 -40.99 71.68
C LEU A 182 -27.24 -40.97 72.27
N LYS A 183 -28.22 -41.49 71.52
CA LYS A 183 -29.63 -41.53 71.95
C LYS A 183 -29.83 -42.42 73.18
N ASP A 184 -29.12 -43.54 73.24
CA ASP A 184 -29.12 -44.43 74.41
C ASP A 184 -28.48 -43.74 75.62
N LEU A 185 -27.35 -43.06 75.44
CA LEU A 185 -26.69 -42.29 76.49
C LEU A 185 -27.58 -41.15 77.02
N GLU A 186 -28.24 -40.40 76.14
CA GLU A 186 -29.22 -39.39 76.52
C GLU A 186 -30.38 -39.97 77.32
N LYS A 187 -30.83 -41.19 77.00
CA LYS A 187 -31.87 -41.87 77.76
C LYS A 187 -31.38 -42.22 79.18
N VAL A 188 -30.17 -42.75 79.29
CA VAL A 188 -29.52 -43.03 80.59
C VAL A 188 -29.37 -41.75 81.41
N ILE A 189 -28.96 -40.63 80.80
CA ILE A 189 -28.87 -39.33 81.47
C ILE A 189 -30.25 -38.90 82.00
N ARG A 190 -31.30 -38.95 81.18
CA ARG A 190 -32.68 -38.60 81.61
C ARG A 190 -33.20 -39.50 82.73
N GLU A 191 -32.81 -40.77 82.75
CA GLU A 191 -33.16 -41.71 83.83
C GLU A 191 -32.40 -41.37 85.12
N ALA A 192 -31.10 -41.10 85.02
CA ALA A 192 -30.28 -40.67 86.15
C ALA A 192 -30.75 -39.34 86.74
N GLU A 193 -31.12 -38.36 85.89
CA GLU A 193 -31.71 -37.09 86.33
C GLU A 193 -33.04 -37.30 87.08
N ARG A 194 -33.90 -38.21 86.60
CA ARG A 194 -35.16 -38.56 87.30
C ARG A 194 -34.88 -39.21 88.64
N LEU A 195 -34.02 -40.23 88.65
CA LEU A 195 -33.63 -40.91 89.87
C LEU A 195 -33.04 -39.94 90.90
N THR A 196 -32.22 -38.99 90.45
CA THR A 196 -31.63 -37.96 91.32
C THR A 196 -32.71 -37.06 91.91
N LYS A 197 -33.71 -36.62 91.11
CA LYS A 197 -34.85 -35.84 91.61
C LYS A 197 -35.71 -36.61 92.60
N ASP A 198 -35.96 -37.89 92.34
CA ASP A 198 -36.74 -38.76 93.24
C ASP A 198 -36.02 -38.91 94.59
N LEU A 199 -34.69 -39.12 94.58
CA LEU A 199 -33.87 -39.18 95.78
C LEU A 199 -33.79 -37.83 96.52
N GLU A 200 -33.75 -36.70 95.80
CA GLU A 200 -33.84 -35.37 96.42
C GLU A 200 -35.20 -35.13 97.08
N ALA A 201 -36.30 -35.55 96.44
CA ALA A 201 -37.64 -35.48 97.02
C ALA A 201 -37.77 -36.39 98.26
N GLU A 202 -37.24 -37.62 98.20
CA GLU A 202 -37.19 -38.54 99.33
C GLU A 202 -36.36 -37.94 100.49
N LYS A 203 -35.21 -37.33 100.19
CA LYS A 203 -34.41 -36.61 101.19
C LYS A 203 -35.23 -35.51 101.87
N VAL A 204 -35.97 -34.70 101.11
CA VAL A 204 -36.87 -33.67 101.67
C VAL A 204 -37.94 -34.29 102.57
N GLN A 205 -38.58 -35.38 102.12
CA GLN A 205 -39.61 -36.11 102.87
C GLN A 205 -39.07 -36.73 104.17
N VAL A 206 -37.83 -37.23 104.17
CA VAL A 206 -37.13 -37.74 105.35
C VAL A 206 -36.73 -36.60 106.30
N THR A 207 -36.41 -35.41 105.79
CA THR A 207 -36.21 -34.21 106.64
C THR A 207 -37.50 -33.58 107.17
N GLU A 208 -38.68 -33.87 106.60
CA GLU A 208 -39.99 -33.42 107.10
C GLU A 208 -40.64 -34.39 108.12
N LYS A 209 -40.29 -35.69 108.08
CA LYS A 209 -40.72 -36.69 109.07
C LYS A 209 -40.42 -36.33 110.54
N PRO A 210 -39.34 -35.63 110.92
CA PRO A 210 -39.13 -35.19 112.29
C PRO A 210 -40.06 -34.03 112.72
N GLN A 211 -40.75 -33.34 111.81
CA GLN A 211 -41.64 -32.22 112.13
C GLN A 211 -43.13 -32.59 112.16
N THR A 212 -43.50 -33.81 111.74
CA THR A 212 -44.88 -34.33 111.82
C THR A 212 -44.99 -35.61 112.67
N ASP A 213 -43.93 -35.99 113.38
CA ASP A 213 -43.90 -37.06 114.39
C ASP A 213 -44.05 -36.50 115.82
N PRO A 214 -45.13 -36.84 116.55
CA PRO A 214 -45.33 -36.43 117.94
C PRO A 214 -44.51 -37.19 119.00
N GLU A 215 -43.51 -38.00 118.65
CA GLU A 215 -42.42 -38.29 119.61
C GLU A 215 -41.32 -37.20 119.60
N CYS A 216 -41.36 -36.21 118.69
CA CYS A 216 -40.29 -35.23 118.52
C CYS A 216 -40.72 -33.74 118.45
N LEU A 217 -41.83 -33.35 119.10
CA LEU A 217 -42.03 -31.96 119.55
C LEU A 217 -42.44 -31.90 121.03
N ARG A 218 -41.40 -31.76 121.85
CA ARG A 218 -41.33 -30.95 123.07
C ARG A 218 -40.89 -29.54 122.67
#